data_AF-A0A920U5R9-F1
#
_entry.id   AF-A0A920U5R9-F1
#
_cell.length_a   1.000
_cell.length_b   1.000
_cell.length_c   1.000
_cell.angle_alpha   90.00
_cell.angle_beta   90.00
_cell.angle_gamma   90.00
#
_symmetry.space_group_name_H-M   'P 1'
#
loop_
_entity.id
_entity.type
_entity.pdbx_description
1 polymer ?
#
loop_
_entity_poly.entity_id
_entity_poly.type
_entity_poly.pdbx_seq_one_letter_code
_entity_poly.pdbx_strand_id
1 'polypeptide(L)'
;MTLENNDELFHTPEKVLKLTRNEALYIDDSLTVMLDAADGGMMFSAMRPLVASANVPAPLDLIEKIAVAVLFTMDDNNAGTLAEVNLNDGDLLSLRELCQSYVKIDDEPVGYNLKRKIYMALYGNEYNRGRQLDDVLGAFTPDRKSIPHPSGSNLEDEDFTNL
;
A
#
# COMPACT_ATOMS: atom_id res chain seq x y z
N MET A 1 7.82 -11.11 -16.01
CA MET A 1 6.97 -11.65 -14.94
C MET A 1 6.06 -12.66 -15.62
N THR A 2 6.39 -13.95 -15.52
CA THR A 2 5.64 -15.05 -16.13
C THR A 2 4.53 -15.50 -15.17
N LEU A 3 3.43 -16.01 -15.72
CA LEU A 3 2.20 -16.40 -15.01
C LEU A 3 2.43 -17.44 -13.89
N GLU A 4 3.56 -18.15 -13.91
CA GLU A 4 3.96 -19.14 -12.89
C GLU A 4 4.32 -18.53 -11.53
N ASN A 5 4.64 -17.23 -11.45
CA ASN A 5 5.00 -16.56 -10.19
C ASN A 5 3.80 -16.11 -9.34
N ASN A 6 2.57 -16.18 -9.87
CA ASN A 6 1.39 -15.67 -9.15
C ASN A 6 0.94 -16.60 -8.01
N ASP A 7 1.11 -17.92 -8.15
CA ASP A 7 0.71 -18.87 -7.10
C ASP A 7 1.56 -18.71 -5.82
N GLU A 8 2.84 -18.33 -5.95
CA GLU A 8 3.70 -18.12 -4.79
C GLU A 8 3.24 -16.95 -3.91
N LEU A 9 2.59 -15.93 -4.49
CA LEU A 9 2.13 -14.75 -3.75
C LEU A 9 1.03 -15.08 -2.75
N PHE A 10 0.13 -16.01 -3.09
CA PHE A 10 -0.96 -16.47 -2.22
C PHE A 10 -0.50 -17.45 -1.13
N HIS A 11 0.76 -17.90 -1.19
CA HIS A 11 1.38 -18.77 -0.20
C HIS A 11 2.40 -18.04 0.70
N THR A 12 2.49 -16.71 0.57
CA THR A 12 3.35 -15.89 1.43
C THR A 12 2.82 -15.83 2.87
N PRO A 13 3.69 -15.63 3.88
CA PRO A 13 3.26 -15.49 5.26
C PRO A 13 2.26 -14.33 5.43
N GLU A 14 1.22 -14.60 6.21
CA GLU A 14 0.18 -13.62 6.49
C GLU A 14 0.70 -12.44 7.33
N LYS A 15 0.14 -11.27 7.05
CA LYS A 15 0.43 -10.00 7.72
C LYS A 15 -0.89 -9.42 8.24
N VAL A 16 -0.84 -8.80 9.41
CA VAL A 16 -2.02 -8.20 10.04
C VAL A 16 -2.25 -6.80 9.48
N LEU A 17 -3.41 -6.58 8.85
CA LEU A 17 -3.90 -5.28 8.46
C LEU A 17 -4.98 -4.82 9.45
N LYS A 18 -4.85 -3.59 9.97
CA LYS A 18 -5.81 -3.01 10.92
C LYS A 18 -6.74 -2.03 10.22
N LEU A 19 -8.04 -2.27 10.27
CA LEU A 19 -9.05 -1.55 9.50
C LEU A 19 -9.99 -0.75 10.40
N THR A 20 -10.30 0.48 9.99
CA THR A 20 -11.46 1.22 10.50
C THR A 20 -12.74 0.66 9.88
N ARG A 21 -13.91 1.06 10.43
CA ARG A 21 -15.21 0.72 9.84
C ARG A 21 -15.33 1.20 8.39
N ASN A 22 -14.93 2.44 8.12
CA ASN A 22 -15.01 3.02 6.78
C ASN A 22 -14.08 2.32 5.79
N GLU A 23 -12.88 1.95 6.24
CA GLU A 23 -11.95 1.17 5.43
C GLU A 23 -12.47 -0.24 5.11
N ALA A 24 -13.02 -0.96 6.10
CA ALA A 24 -13.56 -2.30 5.89
C ALA A 24 -14.76 -2.28 4.92
N LEU A 25 -15.69 -1.34 5.10
CA LEU A 25 -16.84 -1.16 4.21
C LEU A 25 -16.43 -0.78 2.79
N TYR A 26 -15.49 0.16 2.65
CA TYR A 26 -15.00 0.57 1.35
C TYR A 26 -14.35 -0.60 0.58
N ILE A 27 -13.61 -1.46 1.27
CA ILE A 27 -13.04 -2.67 0.65
C ILE A 27 -14.16 -3.61 0.20
N ASP A 28 -15.11 -3.93 1.08
CA ASP A 28 -16.23 -4.85 0.77
C ASP A 28 -17.04 -4.38 -0.45
N ASP A 29 -17.36 -3.09 -0.51
CA ASP A 29 -18.08 -2.47 -1.63
C ASP A 29 -17.31 -2.55 -2.96
N SER A 30 -15.98 -2.58 -2.89
CA SER A 30 -15.07 -2.58 -4.05
C SER A 30 -14.67 -3.99 -4.52
N LEU A 31 -15.13 -5.04 -3.83
CA LEU A 31 -14.82 -6.42 -4.20
C LEU A 31 -15.98 -7.08 -4.94
N THR A 32 -15.63 -8.03 -5.81
CA THR A 32 -16.59 -8.96 -6.40
C THR A 32 -16.02 -10.37 -6.42
N VAL A 33 -16.89 -11.37 -6.25
CA VAL A 33 -16.47 -12.77 -6.23
C VAL A 33 -16.00 -13.18 -7.63
N MET A 34 -14.81 -13.77 -7.69
CA MET A 34 -14.27 -14.43 -8.89
C MET A 34 -14.88 -15.84 -9.03
N LEU A 35 -15.33 -16.18 -10.23
CA LEU A 35 -15.91 -17.47 -10.60
C LEU A 35 -15.04 -18.17 -11.65
N ASP A 36 -14.83 -19.47 -11.48
CA ASP A 36 -14.20 -20.30 -12.50
C ASP A 36 -15.14 -20.49 -13.70
N ALA A 37 -14.69 -20.21 -14.92
CA ALA A 37 -15.46 -20.54 -16.11
C ALA A 37 -15.48 -22.06 -16.31
N ALA A 38 -16.68 -22.61 -16.54
CA ALA A 38 -16.95 -24.05 -16.60
C ALA A 38 -16.26 -24.80 -17.76
N ASP A 39 -15.60 -24.12 -18.71
CA ASP A 39 -15.16 -24.71 -19.96
C ASP A 39 -13.65 -24.54 -20.21
N GLY A 40 -12.82 -25.26 -19.45
CA GLY A 40 -11.48 -25.76 -19.84
C GLY A 40 -10.39 -24.77 -20.28
N GLY A 41 -10.69 -23.48 -20.39
CA GLY A 41 -9.74 -22.39 -20.59
C GLY A 41 -9.67 -21.55 -19.32
N MET A 42 -8.48 -21.04 -19.00
CA MET A 42 -8.24 -20.08 -17.92
C MET A 42 -8.98 -18.75 -18.21
N MET A 43 -10.31 -18.76 -18.13
CA MET A 43 -11.16 -17.60 -18.15
C MET A 43 -11.77 -17.44 -16.76
N PHE A 44 -11.30 -16.45 -16.02
CA PHE A 44 -11.95 -16.03 -14.78
C PHE A 44 -13.08 -15.07 -15.12
N SER A 45 -14.27 -15.32 -14.57
CA SER A 45 -15.42 -14.41 -14.67
C SER A 45 -15.68 -13.78 -13.31
N ALA A 46 -16.34 -12.63 -13.29
CA ALA A 46 -16.75 -11.95 -12.05
C ALA A 46 -18.26 -12.10 -11.85
N MET A 47 -18.71 -12.24 -10.60
CA MET A 47 -20.14 -12.38 -10.30
C MET A 47 -20.92 -11.08 -10.57
N ARG A 48 -20.29 -9.90 -10.41
CA ARG A 48 -20.87 -8.60 -10.81
C ARG A 48 -20.22 -8.13 -12.13
N PRO A 49 -21.00 -7.59 -13.09
CA PRO A 49 -20.42 -6.92 -14.25
C PRO A 49 -19.44 -5.82 -13.80
N LEU A 50 -18.22 -5.87 -14.33
CA LEU A 50 -17.23 -4.83 -14.08
C LEU A 50 -17.62 -3.57 -14.86
N VAL A 51 -18.35 -2.68 -14.20
CA VAL A 51 -18.52 -1.29 -14.66
C VAL A 51 -17.20 -0.54 -14.45
N ALA A 52 -17.04 0.65 -15.05
CA ALA A 52 -15.85 1.50 -14.85
C ALA A 52 -15.73 2.10 -13.42
N SER A 53 -16.21 1.38 -12.40
CA SER A 53 -15.89 1.56 -10.99
C SER A 53 -14.85 0.51 -10.58
N ALA A 54 -14.05 0.78 -9.54
CA ALA A 54 -12.97 -0.10 -9.09
C ALA A 54 -13.47 -1.37 -8.40
N ASN A 55 -14.17 -2.22 -9.14
CA ASN A 55 -14.59 -3.53 -8.67
C ASN A 55 -13.50 -4.53 -9.05
N VAL A 56 -12.80 -5.09 -8.06
CA VAL A 56 -11.73 -6.06 -8.29
C VAL A 56 -12.29 -7.47 -8.03
N PRO A 57 -12.20 -8.40 -9.01
CA PRO A 57 -12.49 -9.80 -8.77
C PRO A 57 -11.51 -10.38 -7.75
N ALA A 58 -12.03 -11.01 -6.70
CA ALA A 58 -11.24 -11.59 -5.62
C ALA A 58 -11.66 -13.04 -5.32
N PRO A 59 -10.72 -13.87 -4.82
CA PRO A 59 -11.04 -15.20 -4.32
C PRO A 59 -11.98 -15.13 -3.12
N LEU A 60 -12.79 -16.19 -2.94
CA LEU A 60 -13.79 -16.27 -1.87
C LEU A 60 -13.18 -16.08 -0.47
N ASP A 61 -11.98 -16.62 -0.23
CA ASP A 61 -11.26 -16.48 1.05
C ASP A 61 -11.04 -15.01 1.43
N LEU A 62 -10.62 -14.16 0.48
CA LEU A 62 -10.44 -12.72 0.72
C LEU A 62 -11.77 -12.04 1.03
N ILE A 63 -12.83 -12.39 0.30
CA ILE A 63 -14.19 -11.88 0.53
C ILE A 63 -14.64 -12.20 1.97
N GLU A 64 -14.46 -13.45 2.41
CA GLU A 64 -14.87 -13.90 3.75
C GLU A 64 -14.05 -13.21 4.86
N LYS A 65 -12.73 -13.06 4.68
CA LYS A 65 -11.86 -12.32 5.60
C LYS A 65 -12.34 -10.87 5.80
N ILE A 66 -12.71 -10.19 4.72
CA ILE A 66 -13.23 -8.81 4.78
C ILE A 66 -14.63 -8.78 5.40
N ALA A 67 -15.51 -9.73 5.07
CA ALA A 67 -16.85 -9.81 5.64
C ALA A 67 -16.82 -9.93 7.19
N VAL A 68 -15.90 -10.74 7.73
CA VAL A 68 -15.71 -10.85 9.19
C VAL A 68 -15.22 -9.53 9.79
N ALA A 69 -14.32 -8.81 9.11
CA ALA A 69 -13.86 -7.49 9.54
C ALA A 69 -15.01 -6.47 9.58
N VAL A 70 -15.86 -6.46 8.55
CA VAL A 70 -17.06 -5.61 8.49
C VAL A 70 -17.97 -5.89 9.68
N LEU A 71 -18.31 -7.17 9.92
CA LEU A 71 -19.14 -7.57 11.06
C LEU A 71 -18.52 -7.14 12.40
N PHE A 72 -17.20 -7.32 12.57
CA PHE A 72 -16.49 -6.88 13.77
C PHE A 72 -16.66 -5.37 14.00
N THR A 73 -16.52 -4.55 12.96
CA THR A 73 -16.67 -3.08 13.06
C THR A 73 -18.10 -2.59 13.24
N MET A 74 -19.10 -3.44 12.99
CA MET A 74 -20.52 -3.14 13.20
C MET A 74 -21.04 -3.56 14.57
N ASP A 75 -20.27 -4.33 15.34
CA ASP A 75 -20.61 -4.70 16.71
C ASP A 75 -20.34 -3.52 17.65
N ASP A 76 -21.37 -3.02 18.31
CA ASP A 76 -21.29 -1.91 19.27
C ASP A 76 -20.30 -2.21 20.42
N ASN A 77 -20.06 -3.48 20.76
CA ASN A 77 -19.09 -3.87 21.77
C ASN A 77 -17.64 -3.60 21.34
N ASN A 78 -17.38 -3.47 20.03
CA ASN A 78 -16.07 -3.19 19.46
C ASN A 78 -15.91 -1.74 19.02
N ALA A 79 -16.85 -0.86 19.36
CA ALA A 79 -16.83 0.55 18.95
C ALA A 79 -15.48 1.22 19.28
N GLY A 80 -14.89 1.88 18.28
CA GLY A 80 -13.58 2.52 18.41
C GLY A 80 -12.37 1.57 18.32
N THR A 81 -12.60 0.27 18.17
CA THR A 81 -11.54 -0.73 17.94
C THR A 81 -11.35 -0.97 16.45
N LEU A 82 -10.11 -1.21 16.02
CA LEU A 82 -9.79 -1.55 14.64
C LEU A 82 -9.95 -3.06 14.42
N ALA A 83 -10.59 -3.45 13.31
CA ALA A 83 -10.66 -4.85 12.91
C ALA A 83 -9.27 -5.32 12.44
N GLU A 84 -8.84 -6.50 12.87
CA GLU A 84 -7.60 -7.12 12.42
C GLU A 84 -7.90 -8.19 11.37
N VAL A 85 -7.21 -8.12 10.23
CA VAL A 85 -7.36 -9.07 9.12
C VAL A 85 -5.99 -9.64 8.75
N ASN A 86 -5.89 -10.96 8.66
CA ASN A 86 -4.67 -11.64 8.22
C ASN A 86 -4.68 -11.79 6.70
N LEU A 87 -3.65 -11.27 6.04
CA LEU A 87 -3.58 -11.17 4.57
C LEU A 87 -2.20 -11.59 4.06
N ASN A 88 -2.17 -12.37 3.00
CA ASN A 88 -0.92 -12.66 2.27
C ASN A 88 -0.59 -11.53 1.27
N ASP A 89 0.56 -11.61 0.59
CA ASP A 89 0.98 -10.59 -0.38
C ASP A 89 0.05 -10.50 -1.60
N GLY A 90 -0.50 -11.63 -2.06
CA GLY A 90 -1.51 -11.66 -3.12
C GLY A 90 -2.78 -10.89 -2.75
N ASP A 91 -3.26 -11.07 -1.50
CA ASP A 91 -4.39 -10.33 -0.95
C ASP A 91 -4.07 -8.84 -0.89
N LEU A 92 -2.92 -8.47 -0.33
CA LEU A 92 -2.49 -7.08 -0.18
C LEU A 92 -2.34 -6.36 -1.54
N LEU A 93 -1.82 -7.04 -2.55
CA LEU A 93 -1.74 -6.51 -3.91
C LEU A 93 -3.12 -6.36 -4.55
N SER A 94 -4.04 -7.29 -4.31
CA SER A 94 -5.44 -7.18 -4.76
C SER A 94 -6.13 -5.97 -4.12
N LEU A 95 -5.96 -5.78 -2.80
CA LEU A 95 -6.46 -4.61 -2.08
C LEU A 95 -5.79 -3.31 -2.53
N ARG A 96 -4.53 -3.35 -2.97
CA ARG A 96 -3.83 -2.16 -3.48
C ARG A 96 -4.51 -1.59 -4.71
N GLU A 97 -5.04 -2.45 -5.59
CA GLU A 97 -5.68 -2.06 -6.86
C GLU A 97 -7.01 -1.33 -6.65
N LEU A 98 -7.82 -1.77 -5.68
CA LEU A 98 -9.10 -1.11 -5.39
C LEU A 98 -8.93 0.25 -4.69
N CYS A 99 -7.85 0.45 -3.93
CA CYS A 99 -7.69 1.67 -3.14
C CYS A 99 -7.43 2.89 -4.00
N GLN A 100 -8.35 3.86 -4.00
CA GLN A 100 -8.18 5.14 -4.70
C GLN A 100 -7.83 6.26 -3.70
N SER A 101 -6.64 6.86 -3.82
CA SER A 101 -6.08 7.76 -2.79
C SER A 101 -6.90 9.01 -2.48
N TYR A 102 -7.80 9.41 -3.38
CA TYR A 102 -8.66 10.58 -3.21
C TYR A 102 -10.01 10.26 -2.54
N VAL A 103 -10.35 8.97 -2.35
CA VAL A 103 -11.60 8.57 -1.71
C VAL A 103 -11.58 8.95 -0.23
N LYS A 104 -12.66 9.61 0.18
CA LYS A 104 -12.95 9.96 1.57
C LYS A 104 -14.35 9.49 1.96
N ILE A 105 -14.50 9.07 3.21
CA ILE A 105 -15.79 8.74 3.84
C ILE A 105 -15.80 9.47 5.18
N ASP A 106 -16.81 10.30 5.43
CA ASP A 106 -16.91 11.12 6.65
C ASP A 106 -15.60 11.89 6.98
N ASP A 107 -15.03 12.54 5.97
CA ASP A 107 -13.72 13.24 6.00
C ASP A 107 -12.48 12.38 6.29
N GLU A 108 -12.64 11.09 6.60
CA GLU A 108 -11.53 10.14 6.70
C GLU A 108 -10.93 9.90 5.30
N PRO A 109 -9.62 10.06 5.09
CA PRO A 109 -8.96 9.80 3.82
C PRO A 109 -8.72 8.30 3.59
N VAL A 110 -9.82 7.53 3.55
CA VAL A 110 -9.87 6.07 3.50
C VAL A 110 -8.89 5.48 2.48
N GLY A 111 -8.95 5.92 1.22
CA GLY A 111 -8.12 5.32 0.18
C GLY A 111 -6.62 5.62 0.33
N TYR A 112 -6.27 6.79 0.88
CA TYR A 112 -4.88 7.10 1.22
C TYR A 112 -4.39 6.26 2.41
N ASN A 113 -5.20 6.15 3.46
CA ASN A 113 -4.88 5.38 4.65
C ASN A 113 -4.67 3.90 4.31
N LEU A 114 -5.55 3.31 3.51
CA LEU A 114 -5.41 1.93 3.04
C LEU A 114 -4.13 1.73 2.23
N LYS A 115 -3.85 2.60 1.25
CA LYS A 115 -2.58 2.51 0.49
C LYS A 115 -1.37 2.56 1.41
N ARG A 116 -1.37 3.45 2.40
CA ARG A 116 -0.28 3.53 3.38
C ARG A 116 -0.15 2.24 4.17
N LYS A 117 -1.24 1.70 4.72
CA LYS A 117 -1.23 0.46 5.52
C LYS A 117 -0.76 -0.73 4.68
N ILE A 118 -1.27 -0.88 3.46
CA ILE A 118 -0.90 -1.94 2.53
C ILE A 118 0.58 -1.85 2.15
N TYR A 119 1.08 -0.68 1.75
CA TYR A 119 2.49 -0.53 1.40
C TYR A 119 3.43 -0.72 2.59
N MET A 120 3.01 -0.33 3.79
CA MET A 120 3.79 -0.64 5.00
C MET A 120 3.80 -2.14 5.31
N ALA A 121 2.72 -2.87 5.06
CA ALA A 121 2.69 -4.31 5.20
C ALA A 121 3.58 -5.01 4.16
N LEU A 122 3.50 -4.60 2.89
CA LEU A 122 4.28 -5.19 1.79
C LEU A 122 5.77 -4.86 1.85
N TYR A 123 6.12 -3.60 2.14
CA TYR A 123 7.49 -3.07 1.91
C TYR A 123 8.04 -2.29 3.10
N GLY A 124 7.32 -2.23 4.23
CA GLY A 124 7.70 -1.40 5.37
C GLY A 124 9.02 -1.83 6.00
N ASN A 125 9.33 -3.12 6.00
CA ASN A 125 10.58 -3.64 6.57
C ASN A 125 11.78 -3.16 5.75
N GLU A 126 11.73 -3.30 4.43
CA GLU A 126 12.75 -2.89 3.49
C GLU A 126 12.94 -1.37 3.53
N TYR A 127 11.83 -0.63 3.48
CA TYR A 127 11.83 0.83 3.54
C TYR A 127 12.44 1.37 4.84
N ASN A 128 12.03 0.81 5.99
CA ASN A 128 12.54 1.25 7.28
C ASN A 128 14.01 0.87 7.49
N ARG A 129 14.42 -0.31 7.01
CA ARG A 129 15.82 -0.74 7.07
C ARG A 129 16.73 0.17 6.24
N GLY A 130 16.30 0.54 5.03
CA GLY A 130 17.03 1.49 4.18
C GLY A 130 17.25 2.83 4.91
N ARG A 131 16.19 3.39 5.50
CA ARG A 131 16.30 4.63 6.28
C ARG A 131 17.22 4.52 7.50
N GLN A 132 17.11 3.44 8.27
CA GLN A 132 18.01 3.22 9.40
C GLN A 132 19.47 3.15 8.97
N LEU A 133 19.74 2.55 7.81
CA LEU A 133 21.09 2.42 7.26
C LEU A 133 21.62 3.78 6.80
N ASP A 134 20.79 4.59 6.13
CA ASP A 134 21.11 5.97 5.74
C ASP A 134 21.37 6.87 6.96
N ASP A 135 20.54 6.77 8.01
CA ASP A 135 20.70 7.55 9.25
C ASP A 135 22.04 7.21 9.94
N VAL A 136 22.39 5.91 9.98
CA VAL A 136 23.66 5.45 10.55
C VAL A 136 24.85 5.94 9.71
N LEU A 137 24.80 5.80 8.39
CA LEU A 137 25.87 6.28 7.51
C LEU A 137 26.04 7.81 7.56
N GLY A 138 24.94 8.55 7.64
CA GLY A 138 24.95 10.00 7.81
C GLY A 138 25.58 10.44 9.13
N ALA A 139 25.40 9.67 10.20
CA ALA A 139 26.07 9.90 11.49
C ALA A 139 27.58 9.60 11.44
N PHE A 140 28.04 8.74 10.54
CA PHE A 140 29.46 8.35 10.39
C PHE A 140 30.26 9.22 9.42
N THR A 141 29.63 10.10 8.63
CA THR A 141 30.35 11.14 7.90
C THR A 141 30.62 12.31 8.84
N PRO A 142 31.84 12.46 9.42
CA PRO A 142 32.17 13.65 10.16
C PRO A 142 32.06 14.84 9.21
N ASP A 143 31.35 15.86 9.69
CA ASP A 143 31.22 17.18 9.10
C ASP A 143 32.57 17.56 8.48
N ARG A 144 32.62 17.62 7.14
CA ARG A 144 33.85 17.88 6.39
C ARG A 144 34.15 19.35 6.64
N LYS A 145 34.79 19.64 7.79
CA LYS A 145 35.23 20.99 8.17
C LYS A 145 35.89 21.56 6.93
N SER A 146 35.26 22.63 6.41
CA SER A 146 35.77 23.41 5.32
C SER A 146 37.24 23.71 5.61
N ILE A 147 38.11 23.15 4.77
CA ILE A 147 39.53 23.51 4.78
C ILE A 147 39.55 25.01 4.51
N PRO A 148 40.02 25.87 5.43
CA PRO A 148 40.08 27.30 5.16
C PRO A 148 41.03 27.47 3.98
N HIS A 149 40.50 27.99 2.87
CA HIS A 149 41.33 28.39 1.75
C HIS A 149 42.25 29.52 2.25
N PRO A 150 43.58 29.39 2.08
CA PRO A 150 44.50 30.42 2.50
C PRO A 150 44.22 31.68 1.68
N SER A 151 43.97 32.78 2.39
CA SER A 151 43.83 34.12 1.83
C SER A 151 45.03 34.45 0.94
N GLY A 152 44.76 34.83 -0.32
CA GLY A 152 45.76 35.49 -1.15
C GLY A 152 45.54 35.36 -2.65
N SER A 153 44.80 36.29 -3.24
CA SER A 153 45.32 37.33 -4.16
C SER A 153 44.19 37.91 -5.01
N ASN A 154 44.10 39.24 -4.99
CA ASN A 154 43.23 40.05 -5.83
C ASN A 154 43.58 39.85 -7.30
N LEU A 155 42.55 39.73 -8.17
CA LEU A 155 42.48 40.19 -9.57
C LEU A 155 40.97 40.18 -9.91
N GLU A 156 40.29 41.30 -9.70
CA GLU A 156 39.85 42.26 -10.74
C GLU A 156 38.68 41.75 -11.61
N ASP A 157 37.59 42.51 -11.49
CA ASP A 157 36.36 42.62 -12.27
C ASP A 157 36.38 42.02 -13.69
N GLU A 158 35.34 41.25 -14.04
CA GLU A 158 34.59 41.48 -15.29
C GLU A 158 33.11 41.13 -15.11
N ASP A 159 32.29 42.15 -15.32
CA ASP A 159 30.83 42.20 -15.40
C ASP A 159 30.37 41.60 -16.74
N PHE A 160 29.52 40.58 -16.72
CA PHE A 160 28.72 40.21 -17.89
C PHE A 160 27.28 39.87 -17.49
N THR A 161 26.47 40.91 -17.56
CA THR A 161 25.04 40.86 -17.77
C THR A 161 24.70 40.27 -19.16
N ASN A 162 23.52 39.62 -19.22
CA ASN A 162 22.69 39.26 -20.38
C ASN A 162 22.84 37.86 -20.99
N LEU A 163 21.86 36.99 -20.69
CA LEU A 163 20.89 36.46 -21.67
C LEU A 163 19.71 35.79 -20.96
#